data_AF-A0ABD0KVF4-F1
#
_entry.id   AF-A0ABD0KVF4-F1
#
_cell.length_a   1.000
_cell.length_b   1.000
_cell.length_c   1.000
_cell.angle_alpha   90.00
_cell.angle_beta   90.00
_cell.angle_gamma   90.00
#
_symmetry.space_group_name_H-M   'P 1'
#
loop_
_entity.id
_entity.type
_entity.pdbx_description
1 polymer ?
#
loop_
_entity_poly.entity_id
_entity_poly.type
_entity_poly.pdbx_seq_one_letter_code
_entity_poly.pdbx_strand_id
1 'polypeptide(L)'
;MSSLADWGEAGKKYTIHPATLSFFEKTKTLGLRGYEECSLEEFRASALRRTELFAGHADFTGSDIEYIVPCEGNEAGVAVSVYKPADVSRVPAIWIYFHGGGLVIGSRNFRARCIVVNVEYRLAPEHKAPAAFDDCRAVARWVLQNKTLIGGGAESQVGIGGDSAGGQLTACVSQDVKGLAFQILVYPVTDLSLTAPSYAEFYDTPGLNTKSMECFKGLPPALVIIAELDPLRDDGLAYAEKLKEAGVPTEFLLVRGAAHAFFHMHGHFKQITKEPYDRVVEFLNRFQKD
;
A
#
# COMPACT_ATOMS: atom_id res chain seq x y z
N MET A 1 22.60 -8.81 -14.38
CA MET A 1 23.61 -9.10 -13.34
C MET A 1 23.31 -8.18 -12.17
N SER A 2 23.03 -8.71 -10.98
CA SER A 2 22.90 -7.92 -9.75
C SER A 2 24.27 -7.33 -9.38
N SER A 3 24.31 -6.07 -8.95
CA SER A 3 25.55 -5.47 -8.42
C SER A 3 25.49 -5.39 -6.90
N LEU A 4 26.67 -5.45 -6.28
CA LEU A 4 26.82 -5.24 -4.83
C LEU A 4 26.89 -3.73 -4.57
N ALA A 5 26.18 -3.24 -3.57
CA ALA A 5 26.32 -1.87 -3.06
C ALA A 5 26.34 -1.85 -1.53
N ASP A 6 27.01 -0.83 -0.98
CA ASP A 6 27.03 -0.54 0.46
C ASP A 6 25.76 0.25 0.81
N TRP A 7 24.66 -0.46 1.07
CA TRP A 7 23.40 0.12 1.55
C TRP A 7 23.15 -0.34 2.97
N GLY A 8 22.90 0.60 3.88
CA GLY A 8 22.71 0.34 5.30
C GLY A 8 23.97 0.52 6.14
N GLU A 9 24.07 -0.18 7.28
CA GLU A 9 25.21 -0.06 8.22
C GLU A 9 26.55 -0.28 7.50
N ALA A 10 27.55 0.54 7.87
CA ALA A 10 28.87 0.54 7.26
C ALA A 10 29.51 -0.86 7.27
N GLY A 11 29.67 -1.45 6.08
CA GLY A 11 30.37 -2.72 5.87
C GLY A 11 29.50 -3.88 5.39
N LYS A 12 28.16 -3.77 5.41
CA LYS A 12 27.28 -4.79 4.81
C LYS A 12 27.04 -4.50 3.32
N LYS A 13 27.31 -5.50 2.48
CA LYS A 13 27.05 -5.45 1.03
C LYS A 13 25.81 -6.24 0.67
N TYR A 14 24.90 -5.58 -0.02
CA TYR A 14 23.67 -6.19 -0.49
C TYR A 14 23.73 -6.49 -1.97
N THR A 15 23.20 -7.65 -2.36
CA THR A 15 22.94 -7.98 -3.76
C THR A 15 21.67 -7.25 -4.20
N ILE A 16 21.82 -6.15 -4.94
CA ILE A 16 20.68 -5.32 -5.33
C ILE A 16 20.15 -5.75 -6.68
N HIS A 17 18.83 -5.88 -6.79
CA HIS A 17 18.21 -6.19 -8.06
C HIS A 17 18.45 -5.04 -9.07
N PRO A 18 18.81 -5.31 -10.34
CA PRO A 18 19.12 -4.26 -11.32
C PRO A 18 18.00 -3.23 -11.51
N ALA A 19 16.74 -3.66 -11.42
CA ALA A 19 15.59 -2.75 -11.50
C ALA A 19 15.59 -1.72 -10.37
N THR A 20 16.02 -2.12 -9.16
CA THR A 20 16.11 -1.24 -7.98
C THR A 20 17.18 -0.17 -8.20
N LEU A 21 18.37 -0.55 -8.66
CA LEU A 21 19.43 0.43 -8.98
C LEU A 21 18.99 1.39 -10.08
N SER A 22 18.45 0.85 -11.17
CA SER A 22 17.98 1.64 -12.30
C SER A 22 16.86 2.62 -11.89
N PHE A 23 16.02 2.26 -10.92
CA PHE A 23 15.00 3.16 -10.40
C PHE A 23 15.64 4.40 -9.76
N PHE A 24 16.56 4.21 -8.81
CA PHE A 24 17.22 5.33 -8.12
C PHE A 24 18.10 6.18 -9.04
N GLU A 25 18.78 5.54 -10.00
CA GLU A 25 19.52 6.25 -11.05
C GLU A 25 18.58 7.13 -11.88
N LYS A 26 17.46 6.58 -12.36
CA LYS A 26 16.47 7.33 -13.15
C LYS A 26 15.83 8.47 -12.35
N THR A 27 15.45 8.25 -11.08
CA THR A 27 14.89 9.32 -10.25
C THR A 27 15.88 10.46 -10.08
N LYS A 28 17.17 10.15 -9.89
CA LYS A 28 18.23 11.14 -9.80
C LYS A 28 18.43 11.89 -11.12
N THR A 29 18.51 11.19 -12.25
CA THR A 29 18.65 11.80 -13.58
C THR A 29 17.47 12.71 -13.94
N LEU A 30 16.26 12.35 -13.50
CA LEU A 30 15.04 13.12 -13.74
C LEU A 30 14.85 14.27 -12.74
N GLY A 31 15.75 14.43 -11.77
CA GLY A 31 15.67 15.48 -10.74
C GLY A 31 14.46 15.34 -9.83
N LEU A 32 13.96 14.11 -9.62
CA LEU A 32 12.86 13.84 -8.70
C LEU A 32 13.39 13.88 -7.26
N ARG A 33 13.00 14.92 -6.54
CA ARG A 33 13.56 15.26 -5.22
C ARG A 33 12.90 14.47 -4.10
N GLY A 34 13.71 14.19 -3.07
CA GLY A 34 13.24 13.62 -1.81
C GLY A 34 12.63 14.68 -0.89
N TYR A 35 12.01 14.23 0.20
CA TYR A 35 11.43 15.11 1.22
C TYR A 35 12.45 16.10 1.80
N GLU A 36 13.70 15.67 1.98
CA GLU A 36 14.78 16.50 2.55
C GLU A 36 15.29 17.60 1.59
N GLU A 37 14.88 17.57 0.32
CA GLU A 37 15.47 18.40 -0.75
C GLU A 37 14.49 19.43 -1.34
N CYS A 38 13.25 19.48 -0.85
CA CYS A 38 12.22 20.36 -1.39
C CYS A 38 11.13 20.70 -0.37
N SER A 39 10.30 21.69 -0.72
CA SER A 39 9.09 22.01 0.04
C SER A 39 8.06 20.87 -0.06
N LEU A 40 7.06 20.87 0.84
CA LEU A 40 5.99 19.87 0.82
C LEU A 40 5.20 19.83 -0.50
N GLU A 41 4.92 21.00 -1.08
CA GLU A 41 4.20 21.11 -2.36
C GLU A 41 5.02 20.49 -3.51
N GLU A 42 6.30 20.82 -3.58
CA GLU A 42 7.23 20.24 -4.55
C GLU A 42 7.39 18.72 -4.35
N PHE A 43 7.41 18.26 -3.10
CA PHE A 43 7.50 16.84 -2.78
C PHE A 43 6.24 16.08 -3.24
N ARG A 44 5.04 16.63 -3.01
CA ARG A 44 3.77 16.07 -3.50
C ARG A 44 3.75 16.01 -5.03
N ALA A 45 4.14 17.09 -5.71
CA ALA A 45 4.22 17.10 -7.17
C ALA A 45 5.26 16.09 -7.70
N SER A 46 6.41 15.98 -7.03
CA SER A 46 7.44 15.00 -7.39
C SER A 46 6.96 13.56 -7.18
N ALA A 47 6.21 13.28 -6.11
CA ALA A 47 5.61 11.98 -5.86
C ALA A 47 4.60 11.57 -6.93
N LEU A 48 3.68 12.46 -7.31
CA LEU A 48 2.71 12.20 -8.38
C LEU A 48 3.42 11.91 -9.71
N ARG A 49 4.37 12.77 -10.10
CA ARG A 49 5.15 12.58 -11.33
C ARG A 49 5.92 11.27 -11.33
N ARG A 50 6.45 10.86 -10.18
CA ARG A 50 7.13 9.56 -10.03
C ARG A 50 6.16 8.40 -10.25
N THR A 51 4.97 8.45 -9.66
CA THR A 51 3.92 7.43 -9.88
C THR A 51 3.54 7.36 -11.36
N GLU A 52 3.28 8.48 -12.03
CA GLU A 52 2.95 8.51 -13.47
C GLU A 52 4.02 7.83 -14.35
N LEU A 53 5.30 8.04 -14.01
CA LEU A 53 6.42 7.51 -14.78
C LEU A 53 6.67 6.02 -14.54
N PHE A 54 6.42 5.52 -13.32
CA PHE A 54 6.92 4.20 -12.88
C PHE A 54 5.85 3.19 -12.46
N ALA A 55 4.66 3.62 -12.04
CA ALA A 55 3.57 2.69 -11.70
C ALA A 55 3.15 1.86 -12.93
N GLY A 56 3.27 2.43 -14.13
CA GLY A 56 2.84 1.78 -15.36
C GLY A 56 1.32 1.84 -15.52
N HIS A 57 0.86 1.53 -16.73
CA HIS A 57 -0.56 1.52 -17.07
C HIS A 57 -0.94 0.09 -17.41
N ALA A 58 -1.89 -0.48 -16.67
CA ALA A 58 -2.56 -1.70 -17.10
C ALA A 58 -3.64 -1.32 -18.11
N ASP A 59 -3.64 -1.98 -19.28
CA ASP A 59 -4.77 -1.90 -20.21
C ASP A 59 -6.03 -2.30 -19.44
N PHE A 60 -6.95 -1.35 -19.29
CA PHE A 60 -8.15 -1.52 -18.50
C PHE A 60 -9.36 -1.29 -19.39
N THR A 61 -10.24 -2.27 -19.40
CA THR A 61 -11.58 -2.18 -19.96
C THR A 61 -12.56 -2.40 -18.81
N GLY A 62 -13.54 -1.51 -18.65
CA GLY A 62 -14.41 -1.53 -17.48
C GLY A 62 -15.00 -0.15 -17.20
N SER A 63 -15.59 0.00 -16.02
CA SER A 63 -16.11 1.29 -15.53
C SER A 63 -15.17 1.92 -14.50
N ASP A 64 -15.14 3.25 -14.51
CA ASP A 64 -14.46 4.11 -13.56
C ASP A 64 -15.47 5.18 -13.11
N ILE A 65 -15.92 5.12 -11.85
CA ILE A 65 -16.99 5.96 -11.34
C ILE A 65 -16.58 6.60 -10.01
N GLU A 66 -16.81 7.90 -9.92
CA GLU A 66 -16.58 8.68 -8.71
C GLU A 66 -17.79 8.66 -7.77
N TYR A 67 -17.52 8.52 -6.48
CA TYR A 67 -18.50 8.72 -5.42
C TYR A 67 -17.92 9.64 -4.35
N ILE A 68 -18.80 10.39 -3.69
CA ILE A 68 -18.48 11.12 -2.46
C ILE A 68 -19.13 10.39 -1.29
N VAL A 69 -18.31 9.86 -0.40
CA VAL A 69 -18.76 9.13 0.79
C VAL A 69 -18.92 10.10 1.97
N PRO A 70 -20.09 10.18 2.61
CA PRO A 70 -20.24 11.00 3.81
C PRO A 70 -19.30 10.54 4.94
N CYS A 71 -18.64 11.50 5.59
CA CYS A 71 -17.78 11.23 6.74
C CYS A 71 -17.97 12.31 7.81
N GLU A 72 -18.19 11.88 9.05
CA GLU A 72 -18.25 12.80 10.19
C GLU A 72 -16.91 13.55 10.34
N GLY A 73 -16.97 14.85 10.59
CA GLY A 73 -15.76 15.70 10.65
C GLY A 73 -15.11 15.99 9.29
N ASN A 74 -15.79 15.64 8.19
CA ASN A 74 -15.41 16.00 6.82
C ASN A 74 -16.67 16.36 6.00
N GLU A 75 -17.06 17.64 6.01
CA GLU A 75 -18.29 18.11 5.34
C GLU A 75 -18.26 17.92 3.82
N ALA A 76 -17.08 17.92 3.21
CA ALA A 76 -16.92 17.66 1.77
C ALA A 76 -17.13 16.17 1.42
N GLY A 77 -17.10 15.28 2.42
CA GLY A 77 -17.05 13.84 2.23
C GLY A 77 -15.68 13.35 1.74
N VAL A 78 -15.58 12.03 1.58
CA VAL A 78 -14.38 11.35 1.10
C VAL A 78 -14.60 10.94 -0.34
N ALA A 79 -13.79 11.47 -1.25
CA ALA A 79 -13.88 11.10 -2.65
C ALA A 79 -13.30 9.69 -2.87
N VAL A 80 -14.02 8.84 -3.59
CA VAL A 80 -13.57 7.50 -3.96
C VAL A 80 -13.74 7.24 -5.46
N SER A 81 -12.73 6.62 -6.08
CA SER A 81 -12.80 6.12 -7.46
C SER A 81 -13.06 4.62 -7.44
N VAL A 82 -14.16 4.19 -8.04
CA VAL A 82 -14.55 2.77 -8.13
C VAL A 82 -14.20 2.24 -9.51
N TYR A 83 -13.18 1.40 -9.57
CA TYR A 83 -12.84 0.63 -10.76
C TYR A 83 -13.53 -0.73 -10.73
N LYS A 84 -14.24 -1.04 -11.81
CA LYS A 84 -14.79 -2.37 -12.06
C LYS A 84 -14.33 -2.87 -13.44
N PRO A 85 -13.48 -3.90 -13.52
CA PRO A 85 -13.11 -4.54 -14.77
C PRO A 85 -14.34 -5.10 -15.50
N ALA A 86 -14.33 -5.05 -16.84
CA ALA A 86 -15.39 -5.61 -17.68
C ALA A 86 -15.49 -7.14 -17.57
N ASP A 87 -14.37 -7.80 -17.29
CA ASP A 87 -14.22 -9.25 -17.18
C ASP A 87 -14.24 -9.76 -15.71
N VAL A 88 -14.81 -8.98 -14.79
CA VAL A 88 -14.86 -9.37 -13.37
C VAL A 88 -15.79 -10.57 -13.14
N SER A 89 -15.47 -11.40 -12.13
CA SER A 89 -16.28 -12.56 -11.71
C SER A 89 -17.74 -12.19 -11.40
N ARG A 90 -18.65 -13.18 -11.48
CA ARG A 90 -20.09 -13.02 -11.22
C ARG A 90 -20.37 -12.49 -9.81
N VAL A 91 -19.61 -12.94 -8.82
CA VAL A 91 -19.63 -12.41 -7.45
C VAL A 91 -18.23 -11.85 -7.15
N PRO A 92 -17.96 -10.60 -7.58
CA PRO A 92 -16.62 -10.05 -7.49
C PRO A 92 -16.27 -9.73 -6.04
N ALA A 93 -15.02 -9.96 -5.64
CA ALA A 93 -14.49 -9.37 -4.42
C ALA A 93 -14.40 -7.84 -4.58
N ILE A 94 -14.56 -7.12 -3.48
CA ILE A 94 -14.41 -5.67 -3.41
C ILE A 94 -13.22 -5.36 -2.52
N TRP A 95 -12.20 -4.72 -3.09
CA TRP A 95 -11.02 -4.26 -2.37
C TRP A 95 -11.08 -2.74 -2.22
N ILE A 96 -11.23 -2.28 -0.98
CA ILE A 96 -11.07 -0.87 -0.63
C ILE A 96 -9.58 -0.59 -0.45
N TYR A 97 -9.00 0.17 -1.38
CA TYR A 97 -7.57 0.44 -1.43
C TYR A 97 -7.21 1.76 -0.76
N PHE A 98 -6.26 1.71 0.18
CA PHE A 98 -5.64 2.86 0.82
C PHE A 98 -4.21 3.02 0.29
N HIS A 99 -3.92 4.14 -0.35
CA HIS A 99 -2.62 4.35 -0.98
C HIS A 99 -1.49 4.53 0.05
N GLY A 100 -0.25 4.26 -0.34
CA GLY A 100 0.94 4.63 0.44
C GLY A 100 1.29 6.11 0.34
N GLY A 101 2.39 6.51 1.00
CA GLY A 101 2.88 7.90 0.95
C GLY A 101 3.02 8.61 2.29
N GLY A 102 3.24 7.87 3.38
CA GLY A 102 3.50 8.45 4.70
C GLY A 102 2.35 9.31 5.24
N LEU A 103 1.12 9.14 4.74
CA LEU A 103 -0.05 9.99 5.01
C LEU A 103 0.09 11.45 4.55
N VAL A 104 1.15 11.78 3.79
CA VAL A 104 1.50 13.16 3.39
C VAL A 104 1.45 13.34 1.87
N ILE A 105 1.72 12.27 1.13
CA ILE A 105 1.73 12.20 -0.34
C ILE A 105 0.91 10.99 -0.82
N GLY A 106 0.86 10.81 -2.14
CA GLY A 106 0.17 9.70 -2.81
C GLY A 106 -1.20 10.13 -3.33
N SER A 107 -1.83 9.25 -4.09
CA SER A 107 -3.17 9.44 -4.64
C SER A 107 -3.83 8.11 -4.96
N ARG A 108 -5.16 8.13 -5.10
CA ARG A 108 -6.06 6.97 -5.24
C ARG A 108 -6.00 6.17 -6.56
N ASN A 109 -4.83 5.80 -7.07
CA ASN A 109 -4.75 5.12 -8.37
C ASN A 109 -4.20 3.68 -8.27
N PHE A 110 -5.10 2.72 -8.02
CA PHE A 110 -4.79 1.29 -8.06
C PHE A 110 -5.85 0.50 -8.83
N ARG A 111 -5.41 -0.51 -9.57
CA ARG A 111 -6.25 -1.37 -10.40
C ARG A 111 -5.90 -2.83 -10.16
N ALA A 112 -6.94 -3.67 -10.09
CA ALA A 112 -6.82 -5.12 -9.94
C ALA A 112 -7.95 -5.81 -10.72
N ARG A 113 -7.90 -7.15 -10.83
CA ARG A 113 -8.95 -7.97 -11.46
C ARG A 113 -10.16 -8.22 -10.56
N CYS A 114 -10.47 -7.25 -9.69
CA CYS A 114 -11.62 -7.23 -8.81
C CYS A 114 -12.19 -5.80 -8.79
N ILE A 115 -13.29 -5.57 -8.06
CA ILE A 115 -13.73 -4.20 -7.86
C ILE A 115 -12.75 -3.52 -6.89
N VAL A 116 -12.17 -2.40 -7.29
CA VAL A 116 -11.30 -1.59 -6.43
C VAL A 116 -11.98 -0.28 -6.10
N VAL A 117 -12.12 0.02 -4.81
CA VAL A 117 -12.58 1.32 -4.31
C VAL A 117 -11.36 2.07 -3.80
N ASN A 118 -10.80 2.97 -4.60
CA ASN A 118 -9.64 3.74 -4.20
C ASN A 118 -10.05 4.97 -3.40
N VAL A 119 -9.41 5.18 -2.25
CA VAL A 119 -9.80 6.21 -1.29
C VAL A 119 -8.87 7.42 -1.34
N GLU A 120 -9.41 8.60 -1.59
CA GLU A 120 -8.70 9.88 -1.43
C GLU A 120 -8.89 10.40 0.00
N TYR A 121 -8.20 9.78 0.96
CA TYR A 121 -8.28 10.21 2.35
C TYR A 121 -7.50 11.52 2.56
N ARG A 122 -7.89 12.31 3.57
CA ARG A 122 -7.22 13.57 3.89
C ARG A 122 -5.76 13.35 4.31
N LEU A 123 -4.87 14.19 3.78
CA LEU A 123 -3.43 14.11 4.02
C LEU A 123 -2.96 15.07 5.13
N ALA A 124 -1.91 14.67 5.81
CA ALA A 124 -1.13 15.51 6.71
C ALA A 124 -0.19 16.43 5.92
N PRO A 125 0.22 17.59 6.48
CA PRO A 125 -0.07 18.08 7.83
C PRO A 125 -1.40 18.86 7.97
N GLU A 126 -2.09 19.16 6.87
CA GLU A 126 -3.35 19.92 6.86
C GLU A 126 -4.42 19.23 7.71
N HIS A 127 -4.46 17.90 7.63
CA HIS A 127 -5.38 17.07 8.39
C HIS A 127 -4.59 16.03 9.19
N LYS A 128 -4.26 16.40 10.43
CA LYS A 128 -3.52 15.52 11.36
C LYS A 128 -4.36 14.32 11.76
N ALA A 129 -3.69 13.30 12.31
CA ALA A 129 -4.37 12.15 12.90
C ALA A 129 -5.45 12.60 13.91
N PRO A 130 -6.66 11.98 13.91
CA PRO A 130 -7.02 10.75 13.20
C PRO A 130 -7.68 10.94 11.81
N ALA A 131 -7.59 12.09 11.15
CA ALA A 131 -8.40 12.41 9.95
C ALA A 131 -8.37 11.35 8.83
N ALA A 132 -7.18 10.89 8.41
CA ALA A 132 -7.05 9.85 7.38
C ALA A 132 -7.69 8.52 7.81
N PHE A 133 -7.54 8.15 9.08
CA PHE A 133 -8.17 6.95 9.64
C PHE A 133 -9.70 7.06 9.64
N ASP A 134 -10.24 8.22 10.04
CA ASP A 134 -11.68 8.47 10.05
C ASP A 134 -12.28 8.39 8.65
N ASP A 135 -11.60 8.96 7.65
CA ASP A 135 -12.02 8.89 6.25
C ASP A 135 -12.05 7.44 5.74
N CYS A 136 -10.96 6.69 5.94
CA CYS A 136 -10.88 5.29 5.54
C CYS A 136 -11.92 4.41 6.27
N ARG A 137 -12.17 4.70 7.55
CA ARG A 137 -13.19 4.03 8.36
C ARG A 137 -14.61 4.31 7.83
N ALA A 138 -14.91 5.57 7.49
CA ALA A 138 -16.19 5.95 6.92
C ALA A 138 -16.43 5.25 5.58
N VAL A 139 -15.43 5.23 4.70
CA VAL A 139 -15.50 4.51 3.42
C VAL A 139 -15.70 3.01 3.61
N ALA A 140 -14.96 2.38 4.52
CA ALA A 140 -15.11 0.95 4.80
C ALA A 140 -16.54 0.58 5.23
N ARG A 141 -17.14 1.37 6.13
CA ARG A 141 -18.52 1.17 6.58
C ARG A 141 -19.53 1.42 5.46
N TRP A 142 -19.31 2.47 4.66
CA TRP A 142 -20.19 2.81 3.54
C TRP A 142 -20.19 1.71 2.47
N VAL A 143 -19.01 1.21 2.08
CA VAL A 143 -18.90 0.14 1.07
C VAL A 143 -19.60 -1.15 1.54
N LEU A 144 -19.44 -1.54 2.81
CA LEU A 144 -20.13 -2.72 3.36
C LEU A 144 -21.65 -2.64 3.21
N GLN A 145 -22.21 -1.43 3.28
CA GLN A 145 -23.65 -1.16 3.15
C GLN A 145 -24.11 -0.95 1.69
N ASN A 146 -23.18 -0.65 0.78
CA ASN A 146 -23.48 -0.20 -0.58
C ASN A 146 -22.83 -1.07 -1.68
N LYS A 147 -22.56 -2.35 -1.41
CA LYS A 147 -21.87 -3.27 -2.34
C LYS A 147 -22.49 -3.29 -3.75
N THR A 148 -23.81 -3.29 -3.83
CA THR A 148 -24.55 -3.33 -5.11
C THR A 148 -24.49 -2.01 -5.87
N LEU A 149 -24.46 -0.87 -5.17
CA LEU A 149 -24.35 0.46 -5.75
C LEU A 149 -23.03 0.63 -6.53
N ILE A 150 -21.96 0.03 -6.02
CA ILE A 150 -20.61 0.08 -6.63
C ILE A 150 -20.32 -1.09 -7.58
N GLY A 151 -21.37 -1.81 -7.99
CA GLY A 151 -21.28 -2.84 -9.04
C GLY A 151 -20.93 -4.25 -8.55
N GLY A 152 -20.86 -4.49 -7.24
CA GLY A 152 -20.76 -5.83 -6.65
C GLY A 152 -22.13 -6.51 -6.48
N GLY A 153 -22.14 -7.71 -5.89
CA GLY A 153 -23.34 -8.45 -5.50
C GLY A 153 -23.58 -8.43 -4.00
N ALA A 154 -24.76 -8.89 -3.54
CA ALA A 154 -25.04 -9.03 -2.11
C ALA A 154 -24.04 -9.96 -1.40
N GLU A 155 -23.64 -11.03 -2.10
CA GLU A 155 -22.67 -12.03 -1.64
C GLU A 155 -21.20 -11.61 -1.81
N SER A 156 -20.94 -10.47 -2.46
CA SER A 156 -19.57 -9.97 -2.64
C SER A 156 -18.90 -9.79 -1.29
N GLN A 157 -17.71 -10.36 -1.17
CA GLN A 157 -16.86 -10.20 0.00
C GLN A 157 -16.09 -8.88 -0.12
N VAL A 158 -16.13 -8.09 0.95
CA VAL A 158 -15.46 -6.78 1.01
C VAL A 158 -14.23 -6.93 1.89
N GLY A 159 -13.08 -6.48 1.42
CA GLY A 159 -11.88 -6.36 2.21
C GLY A 159 -11.18 -5.03 1.97
N ILE A 160 -10.17 -4.76 2.77
CA ILE A 160 -9.38 -3.52 2.70
C ILE A 160 -7.92 -3.85 2.39
N GLY A 161 -7.14 -2.90 1.93
CA GLY A 161 -5.72 -3.13 1.78
C GLY A 161 -4.98 -1.92 1.26
N GLY A 162 -3.68 -1.90 1.47
CA GLY A 162 -2.88 -0.76 1.14
C GLY A 162 -1.40 -1.04 1.28
N ASP A 163 -0.62 -0.11 0.76
CA ASP A 163 0.83 -0.17 0.79
C ASP A 163 1.42 0.87 1.74
N SER A 164 2.53 0.55 2.41
CA SER A 164 3.24 1.47 3.30
C SER A 164 2.30 2.07 4.37
N ALA A 165 2.12 3.40 4.41
CA ALA A 165 1.16 4.08 5.28
C ALA A 165 -0.31 3.70 5.00
N GLY A 166 -0.67 3.33 3.77
CA GLY A 166 -1.96 2.71 3.45
C GLY A 166 -2.10 1.33 4.08
N GLY A 167 -0.99 0.60 4.24
CA GLY A 167 -0.90 -0.62 5.04
C GLY A 167 -1.14 -0.35 6.53
N GLN A 168 -0.69 0.78 7.07
CA GLN A 168 -1.03 1.22 8.44
C GLN A 168 -2.51 1.53 8.60
N LEU A 169 -3.11 2.27 7.65
CA LEU A 169 -4.54 2.56 7.67
C LEU A 169 -5.35 1.26 7.57
N THR A 170 -4.90 0.32 6.74
CA THR A 170 -5.45 -1.03 6.68
C THR A 170 -5.36 -1.71 8.04
N ALA A 171 -4.19 -1.59 8.69
CA ALA A 171 -3.92 -2.08 10.03
C ALA A 171 -4.89 -1.56 11.10
N CYS A 172 -5.14 -0.26 11.09
CA CYS A 172 -6.00 0.36 12.08
C CYS A 172 -7.48 0.11 11.77
N VAL A 173 -7.92 0.29 10.52
CA VAL A 173 -9.34 0.30 10.13
C VAL A 173 -10.00 -1.05 10.36
N SER A 174 -9.31 -2.15 10.08
CA SER A 174 -9.95 -3.46 10.25
C SER A 174 -10.05 -3.95 11.70
N GLN A 175 -9.45 -3.24 12.67
CA GLN A 175 -9.78 -3.43 14.09
C GLN A 175 -11.12 -2.83 14.44
N ASP A 176 -11.36 -1.62 13.92
CA ASP A 176 -12.54 -0.82 14.21
C ASP A 176 -13.76 -1.33 13.42
N VAL A 177 -13.59 -1.61 12.13
CA VAL A 177 -14.68 -1.97 11.22
C VAL A 177 -14.84 -3.50 11.16
N LYS A 178 -15.98 -3.99 11.63
CA LYS A 178 -16.36 -5.41 11.54
C LYS A 178 -17.01 -5.76 10.20
N GLY A 179 -16.99 -7.04 9.84
CA GLY A 179 -17.61 -7.55 8.61
C GLY A 179 -16.73 -7.52 7.36
N LEU A 180 -15.46 -7.11 7.50
CA LEU A 180 -14.44 -7.22 6.46
C LEU A 180 -13.96 -8.67 6.34
N ALA A 181 -13.90 -9.19 5.12
CA ALA A 181 -13.58 -10.57 4.81
C ALA A 181 -12.07 -10.84 4.70
N PHE A 182 -11.28 -9.83 4.33
CA PHE A 182 -9.83 -9.94 4.15
C PHE A 182 -9.13 -8.60 4.34
N GLN A 183 -7.81 -8.65 4.52
CA GLN A 183 -6.94 -7.50 4.35
C GLN A 183 -5.64 -7.80 3.60
N ILE A 184 -5.13 -6.80 2.88
CA ILE A 184 -3.88 -6.88 2.12
C ILE A 184 -2.91 -5.81 2.63
N LEU A 185 -1.74 -6.23 3.11
CA LEU A 185 -0.75 -5.36 3.73
C LEU A 185 0.55 -5.43 2.94
N VAL A 186 0.83 -4.39 2.17
CA VAL A 186 2.04 -4.32 1.35
C VAL A 186 3.06 -3.45 2.07
N TYR A 187 4.18 -4.04 2.52
CA TYR A 187 5.23 -3.44 3.35
C TYR A 187 4.68 -2.45 4.39
N PRO A 188 3.74 -2.91 5.24
CA PRO A 188 2.92 -2.00 6.04
C PRO A 188 3.75 -1.36 7.15
N VAL A 189 3.35 -0.15 7.51
CA VAL A 189 3.86 0.52 8.70
C VAL A 189 3.04 0.03 9.91
N THR A 190 3.68 -0.67 10.86
CA THR A 190 2.95 -1.42 11.92
C THR A 190 3.61 -1.38 13.31
N ASP A 191 4.90 -1.10 13.36
CA ASP A 191 5.57 -0.68 14.57
C ASP A 191 6.31 0.58 14.21
N LEU A 192 6.25 1.54 15.10
CA LEU A 192 6.79 2.84 14.83
C LEU A 192 7.48 3.38 16.10
N SER A 193 7.92 2.44 16.93
CA SER A 193 8.91 2.66 17.98
C SER A 193 10.32 2.86 17.43
N LEU A 194 10.54 2.61 16.14
CA LEU A 194 11.83 2.71 15.45
C LEU A 194 12.93 1.83 16.05
N THR A 195 12.56 0.78 16.79
CA THR A 195 13.52 -0.04 17.57
C THR A 195 13.96 -1.34 16.89
N ALA A 196 13.31 -1.75 15.80
CA ALA A 196 13.68 -2.97 15.09
C ALA A 196 15.09 -2.86 14.47
N PRO A 197 15.85 -3.97 14.35
CA PRO A 197 17.22 -3.93 13.82
C PRO A 197 17.32 -3.29 12.42
N SER A 198 16.33 -3.49 11.55
CA SER A 198 16.27 -2.85 10.22
C SER A 198 16.29 -1.31 10.27
N TYR A 199 15.81 -0.69 11.36
CA TYR A 199 15.86 0.75 11.52
C TYR A 199 17.28 1.26 11.76
N ALA A 200 18.09 0.56 12.56
CA ALA A 200 19.50 0.87 12.71
C ALA A 200 20.28 0.53 11.43
N GLU A 201 19.92 -0.59 10.81
CA GLU A 201 20.57 -1.09 9.60
C GLU A 201 20.32 -0.19 8.39
N PHE A 202 19.13 0.38 8.18
CA PHE A 202 18.77 1.21 7.03
C PHE A 202 18.50 2.68 7.40
N TYR A 203 19.35 3.21 8.29
CA TYR A 203 19.19 4.55 8.85
C TYR A 203 19.24 5.69 7.82
N ASP A 204 20.05 5.56 6.76
CA ASP A 204 20.29 6.61 5.74
C ASP A 204 20.32 6.04 4.31
N THR A 205 19.46 5.07 4.02
CA THR A 205 19.37 4.47 2.67
C THR A 205 18.54 5.32 1.71
N PRO A 206 18.85 5.28 0.39
CA PRO A 206 18.01 5.93 -0.63
C PRO A 206 16.57 5.41 -0.62
N GLY A 207 15.60 6.31 -0.76
CA GLY A 207 14.17 5.97 -0.81
C GLY A 207 13.47 6.24 0.51
N LEU A 208 13.24 5.18 1.30
CA LEU A 208 12.72 5.28 2.66
C LEU A 208 13.86 5.03 3.65
N ASN A 209 13.88 5.78 4.75
CA ASN A 209 14.87 5.62 5.82
C ASN A 209 14.23 5.86 7.21
N THR A 210 14.97 5.44 8.25
CA THR A 210 14.51 5.44 9.65
C THR A 210 14.19 6.80 10.23
N LYS A 211 14.81 7.89 9.73
CA LYS A 211 14.53 9.24 10.26
C LYS A 211 13.05 9.65 10.14
N SER A 212 12.22 8.94 9.36
CA SER A 212 10.94 9.45 8.87
C SER A 212 9.63 8.79 9.40
N MET A 213 9.60 7.93 10.44
CA MET A 213 8.44 7.02 10.69
C MET A 213 7.94 6.84 12.17
N GLU A 214 6.82 7.41 12.70
CA GLU A 214 6.30 7.15 14.12
C GLU A 214 4.74 6.87 14.29
N CYS A 215 4.30 5.90 15.19
CA CYS A 215 3.03 5.17 15.70
C CYS A 215 1.93 4.18 15.01
N PHE A 216 1.56 3.00 15.66
CA PHE A 216 0.23 2.22 15.77
C PHE A 216 -0.05 0.74 15.26
N LYS A 217 -0.94 -0.08 15.93
CA LYS A 217 -1.09 -1.60 15.89
C LYS A 217 -2.52 -2.25 15.93
N GLY A 218 -2.69 -3.47 15.32
CA GLY A 218 -3.59 -4.65 15.67
C GLY A 218 -4.47 -5.24 14.50
N LEU A 219 -4.65 -6.56 14.21
CA LEU A 219 -5.32 -6.95 12.91
C LEU A 219 -5.98 -8.35 12.67
N PRO A 220 -6.94 -8.46 11.70
CA PRO A 220 -7.51 -9.70 11.05
C PRO A 220 -6.61 -10.55 10.09
N PRO A 221 -7.14 -11.61 9.41
CA PRO A 221 -6.38 -12.48 8.48
C PRO A 221 -5.68 -11.74 7.34
N ALA A 222 -4.38 -12.01 7.12
CA ALA A 222 -3.52 -11.12 6.34
C ALA A 222 -2.64 -11.83 5.29
N LEU A 223 -2.45 -11.15 4.15
CA LEU A 223 -1.29 -11.34 3.29
C LEU A 223 -0.32 -10.17 3.50
N VAL A 224 0.92 -10.48 3.88
CA VAL A 224 1.98 -9.48 4.14
C VAL A 224 3.09 -9.59 3.08
N ILE A 225 3.25 -8.59 2.22
CA ILE A 225 4.33 -8.55 1.20
C ILE A 225 5.44 -7.65 1.71
N ILE A 226 6.69 -8.12 1.72
CA ILE A 226 7.82 -7.46 2.38
C ILE A 226 8.96 -7.29 1.36
N ALA A 227 9.56 -6.10 1.28
CA ALA A 227 10.76 -5.86 0.48
C ALA A 227 12.03 -6.13 1.33
N GLU A 228 13.07 -6.74 0.76
CA GLU A 228 14.30 -7.08 1.50
C GLU A 228 15.18 -5.85 1.82
N LEU A 229 15.18 -4.85 0.93
CA LEU A 229 15.97 -3.62 1.04
C LEU A 229 15.06 -2.47 1.50
N ASP A 230 14.46 -2.64 2.67
CA ASP A 230 13.41 -1.76 3.21
C ASP A 230 13.59 -1.59 4.73
N PRO A 231 13.66 -0.35 5.25
CA PRO A 231 13.66 -0.11 6.70
C PRO A 231 12.47 -0.76 7.42
N LEU A 232 11.32 -0.90 6.76
CA LEU A 232 10.11 -1.52 7.31
C LEU A 232 10.13 -3.06 7.26
N ARG A 233 11.22 -3.67 6.76
CA ARG A 233 11.33 -5.12 6.59
C ARG A 233 11.05 -5.86 7.89
N ASP A 234 11.76 -5.50 8.96
CA ASP A 234 11.67 -6.26 10.20
C ASP A 234 10.35 -6.01 10.92
N ASP A 235 9.73 -4.83 10.73
CA ASP A 235 8.37 -4.58 11.22
C ASP A 235 7.36 -5.43 10.47
N GLY A 236 7.41 -5.49 9.14
CA GLY A 236 6.55 -6.35 8.34
C GLY A 236 6.69 -7.83 8.75
N LEU A 237 7.92 -8.30 9.00
CA LEU A 237 8.20 -9.65 9.48
C LEU A 237 7.66 -9.88 10.89
N ALA A 238 7.99 -8.99 11.84
CA ALA A 238 7.54 -9.07 13.22
C ALA A 238 6.02 -9.00 13.31
N TYR A 239 5.38 -8.25 12.42
CA TYR A 239 3.95 -8.15 12.35
C TYR A 239 3.29 -9.42 11.82
N ALA A 240 3.83 -9.99 10.73
CA ALA A 240 3.36 -11.27 10.22
C ALA A 240 3.47 -12.38 11.28
N GLU A 241 4.57 -12.42 12.04
CA GLU A 241 4.73 -13.36 13.15
C GLU A 241 3.76 -13.10 14.29
N LYS A 242 3.58 -11.84 14.72
CA LYS A 242 2.56 -11.48 15.74
C LYS A 242 1.15 -11.88 15.34
N LEU A 243 0.80 -11.77 14.06
CA LEU A 243 -0.50 -12.23 13.56
C LEU A 243 -0.64 -13.75 13.65
N LYS A 244 0.39 -14.51 13.26
CA LYS A 244 0.40 -15.97 13.40
C LYS A 244 0.27 -16.40 14.86
N GLU A 245 1.02 -15.78 15.76
CA GLU A 245 0.94 -16.03 17.22
C GLU A 245 -0.45 -15.74 17.78
N ALA A 246 -1.14 -14.72 17.24
CA ALA A 246 -2.50 -14.36 17.60
C ALA A 246 -3.58 -15.29 16.99
N GLY A 247 -3.19 -16.38 16.31
CA GLY A 247 -4.12 -17.33 15.67
C GLY A 247 -4.78 -16.79 14.41
N VAL A 248 -4.25 -15.70 13.85
CA VAL A 248 -4.75 -15.08 12.62
C VAL A 248 -4.14 -15.81 11.41
N PRO A 249 -4.94 -16.40 10.50
CA PRO A 249 -4.43 -16.97 9.25
C PRO A 249 -3.62 -15.93 8.46
N THR A 250 -2.31 -16.14 8.39
CA THR A 250 -1.37 -15.14 7.86
C THR A 250 -0.37 -15.78 6.91
N GLU A 251 -0.28 -15.23 5.71
CA GLU A 251 0.77 -15.53 4.72
C GLU A 251 1.71 -14.34 4.60
N PHE A 252 3.01 -14.59 4.41
CA PHE A 252 3.94 -13.52 4.04
C PHE A 252 4.86 -13.93 2.88
N LEU A 253 5.33 -12.92 2.14
CA LEU A 253 6.30 -13.07 1.06
C LEU A 253 7.42 -12.02 1.24
N LEU A 254 8.66 -12.46 1.41
CA LEU A 254 9.85 -11.61 1.38
C LEU A 254 10.43 -11.57 -0.04
N VAL A 255 10.39 -10.40 -0.69
CA VAL A 255 10.90 -10.19 -2.04
C VAL A 255 12.35 -9.75 -1.98
N ARG A 256 13.26 -10.68 -2.27
CA ARG A 256 14.72 -10.43 -2.24
C ARG A 256 15.16 -9.43 -3.31
N GLY A 257 16.09 -8.55 -2.94
CA GLY A 257 16.65 -7.50 -3.78
C GLY A 257 15.71 -6.35 -4.15
N ALA A 258 14.45 -6.37 -3.67
CA ALA A 258 13.47 -5.32 -3.86
C ALA A 258 13.65 -4.20 -2.82
N ALA A 259 13.49 -2.94 -3.25
CA ALA A 259 13.45 -1.79 -2.36
C ALA A 259 12.00 -1.37 -2.04
N HIS A 260 11.86 -0.45 -1.09
CA HIS A 260 10.57 0.16 -0.75
C HIS A 260 9.85 0.71 -2.01
N ALA A 261 8.51 0.66 -2.01
CA ALA A 261 7.62 1.05 -3.12
C ALA A 261 7.69 0.18 -4.41
N PHE A 262 8.47 -0.91 -4.46
CA PHE A 262 8.58 -1.73 -5.69
C PHE A 262 7.23 -2.21 -6.23
N PHE A 263 6.28 -2.50 -5.34
CA PHE A 263 4.95 -3.01 -5.68
C PHE A 263 4.05 -1.95 -6.32
N HIS A 264 4.09 -0.71 -5.80
CA HIS A 264 3.32 0.41 -6.38
C HIS A 264 3.93 0.85 -7.72
N MET A 265 5.25 0.74 -7.88
CA MET A 265 6.00 1.09 -9.09
C MET A 265 6.09 -0.09 -10.09
N HIS A 266 5.02 -0.86 -10.23
CA HIS A 266 5.02 -2.15 -10.92
C HIS A 266 5.40 -2.07 -12.42
N GLY A 267 5.14 -0.94 -13.06
CA GLY A 267 5.51 -0.67 -14.46
C GLY A 267 7.01 -0.72 -14.69
N HIS A 268 7.82 -0.27 -13.72
CA HIS A 268 9.27 -0.38 -13.75
C HIS A 268 9.77 -1.70 -13.16
N PHE A 269 9.10 -2.23 -12.14
CA PHE A 269 9.51 -3.44 -11.42
C PHE A 269 8.90 -4.75 -11.93
N LYS A 270 8.39 -4.80 -13.18
CA LYS A 270 7.66 -5.95 -13.77
C LYS A 270 8.25 -7.33 -13.48
N GLN A 271 9.58 -7.47 -13.49
CA GLN A 271 10.26 -8.75 -13.29
C GLN A 271 10.22 -9.24 -11.84
N ILE A 272 10.14 -8.33 -10.86
CA ILE A 272 10.10 -8.68 -9.43
C ILE A 272 8.71 -8.52 -8.82
N THR A 273 7.79 -7.82 -9.50
CA THR A 273 6.39 -7.68 -9.04
C THR A 273 5.50 -8.82 -9.48
N LYS A 274 5.90 -9.64 -10.47
CA LYS A 274 5.06 -10.73 -10.96
C LYS A 274 4.62 -11.70 -9.86
N GLU A 275 5.56 -12.29 -9.12
CA GLU A 275 5.22 -13.24 -8.05
C GLU A 275 4.38 -12.57 -6.94
N PRO A 276 4.72 -11.38 -6.41
CA PRO A 276 3.87 -10.66 -5.48
C PRO A 276 2.45 -10.39 -5.99
N TYR A 277 2.28 -10.00 -7.26
CA TYR A 277 0.96 -9.81 -7.87
C TYR A 277 0.20 -11.13 -7.99
N ASP A 278 0.87 -12.20 -8.43
CA ASP A 278 0.27 -13.53 -8.52
C ASP A 278 -0.20 -13.99 -7.13
N ARG A 279 0.57 -13.75 -6.07
CA ARG A 279 0.19 -14.06 -4.68
C ARG A 279 -1.00 -13.22 -4.19
N VAL A 280 -1.08 -11.94 -4.56
CA VAL A 280 -2.28 -11.12 -4.31
C VAL A 280 -3.50 -11.71 -5.01
N VAL A 281 -3.35 -12.09 -6.29
CA VAL A 281 -4.44 -12.69 -7.07
C VAL A 281 -4.87 -14.04 -6.48
N GLU A 282 -3.94 -14.93 -6.15
CA GLU A 282 -4.22 -16.23 -5.52
C GLU A 282 -4.91 -16.08 -4.16
N PHE A 283 -4.46 -15.12 -3.35
CA PHE A 283 -5.08 -14.80 -2.07
C PHE A 283 -6.50 -14.28 -2.28
N LEU A 284 -6.70 -13.35 -3.20
CA LEU A 284 -8.01 -12.79 -3.55
C LEU A 284 -8.98 -13.83 -4.13
N ASN A 285 -8.50 -14.79 -4.92
CA ASN A 285 -9.33 -15.81 -5.56
C ASN A 285 -10.10 -16.67 -4.55
N ARG A 286 -9.59 -16.84 -3.32
CA ARG A 286 -10.28 -17.57 -2.25
C ARG A 286 -11.57 -16.88 -1.79
N PHE A 287 -11.70 -15.60 -2.10
CA PHE A 287 -12.82 -14.74 -1.74
C PHE A 287 -13.70 -14.39 -2.96
N GLN A 288 -13.36 -14.88 -4.16
CA GLN A 288 -14.16 -14.75 -5.39
C GLN A 288 -14.96 -16.03 -5.65
N LYS A 289 -16.15 -15.92 -6.25
CA LYS A 289 -17.00 -17.06 -6.63
C LYS A 289 -17.57 -16.87 -8.04
N ASP A 290 -17.40 -17.89 -8.89
CA ASP A 290 -17.97 -17.96 -10.24
C ASP A 290 -19.49 -18.18 -10.26
#